data_AF-A0A482XQA8-F1
#
_entry.id   AF-A0A482XQA8-F1
#
_cell.length_a   1.000
_cell.length_b   1.000
_cell.length_c   1.000
_cell.angle_alpha   90.00
_cell.angle_beta   90.00
_cell.angle_gamma   90.00
#
_symmetry.space_group_name_H-M   'P 1'
#
loop_
_entity.id
_entity.type
_entity.pdbx_description
1 polymer ?
#
loop_
_entity_poly.entity_id
_entity_poly.type
_entity_poly.pdbx_seq_one_letter_code
_entity_poly.pdbx_strand_id
1 'polypeptide(L)'
;MLLPGPRVLLEEILFPESACNKHSLQTASLCGRKVVSWSEPVPLHLIKAIRSATNAASCEVILSAMAGALSDYFPRAGAALPDSVVTIARFIPQDSLLRQSSSMAHSGGGLLCLPIPVRTAGSQVQTGQFSRCY
;
A
#
# COMPACT_ATOMS: atom_id res chain seq x y z
N MET A 1 5.29 10.42 -29.48
CA MET A 1 6.24 10.70 -28.39
C MET A 1 6.49 9.37 -27.66
N LEU A 2 7.38 8.55 -28.22
CA LEU A 2 7.72 7.22 -27.69
C LEU A 2 8.69 7.39 -26.52
N LEU A 3 8.37 6.78 -25.37
CA LEU A 3 9.14 6.91 -24.14
C LEU A 3 10.62 6.54 -24.39
N PRO A 4 11.58 7.43 -24.12
CA PRO A 4 13.01 7.12 -24.23
C PRO A 4 13.48 6.06 -23.22
N GLY A 5 12.67 5.75 -22.20
CA GLY A 5 13.00 4.83 -21.11
C GLY A 5 13.51 3.44 -21.52
N PRO A 6 12.73 2.60 -22.24
CA PRO A 6 13.16 1.24 -22.57
C PRO A 6 14.42 1.18 -23.42
N ARG A 7 14.65 2.17 -24.29
CA ARG A 7 15.86 2.24 -25.11
C ARG A 7 17.10 2.52 -24.27
N VAL A 8 17.01 3.49 -23.35
CA VAL A 8 18.10 3.83 -22.43
C VAL A 8 18.46 2.63 -21.54
N LEU A 9 17.45 1.91 -21.02
CA LEU A 9 17.67 0.71 -20.21
C LEU A 9 18.35 -0.42 -20.99
N LEU A 10 17.95 -0.67 -22.24
CA LEU A 10 18.57 -1.70 -23.07
C LEU A 10 20.01 -1.34 -23.47
N GLU A 11 20.27 -0.08 -23.80
CA GLU A 11 21.61 0.41 -24.13
C GLU A 11 22.58 0.24 -22.93
N GLU A 12 22.11 0.48 -21.70
CA GLU A 12 22.91 0.25 -20.48
C GLU A 12 23.18 -1.24 -20.20
N ILE A 13 22.19 -2.12 -20.38
CA ILE A 13 22.35 -3.56 -20.13
C ILE A 13 23.32 -4.20 -21.15
N LEU A 14 23.24 -3.79 -22.41
CA LEU A 14 23.98 -4.41 -23.50
C LEU A 14 25.37 -3.79 -23.72
N PHE A 15 25.54 -2.50 -23.39
CA PHE A 15 26.77 -1.75 -23.69
C PHE A 15 27.25 -0.89 -22.50
N PRO A 16 27.59 -1.50 -21.36
CA PRO A 16 27.95 -0.79 -20.13
C PRO A 16 29.17 0.14 -20.26
N GLU A 17 30.11 -0.16 -21.16
CA GLU A 17 31.39 0.55 -21.32
C GLU A 17 31.34 1.78 -22.27
N SER A 18 30.16 2.19 -22.75
CA SER A 18 30.05 3.32 -23.67
C SER A 18 30.29 4.65 -22.95
N ALA A 19 31.28 5.43 -23.41
CA ALA A 19 31.74 6.71 -22.84
C ALA A 19 30.67 7.82 -22.71
N CYS A 20 29.46 7.61 -23.24
CA CYS A 20 28.31 8.52 -23.14
C CYS A 20 27.37 8.20 -21.96
N ASN A 21 27.53 7.04 -21.31
CA ASN A 21 26.71 6.60 -20.19
C ASN A 21 27.06 7.39 -18.91
N LYS A 22 26.60 8.64 -18.83
CA LYS A 22 26.69 9.49 -17.62
C LYS A 22 25.70 9.08 -16.54
N HIS A 23 24.76 8.22 -16.87
CA HIS A 23 23.82 7.65 -15.94
C HIS A 23 24.47 6.39 -15.36
N SER A 24 25.07 6.51 -14.18
CA SER A 24 25.24 5.34 -13.35
C SER A 24 23.83 4.87 -13.03
N LEU A 25 23.37 3.77 -13.62
CA LEU A 25 22.39 2.95 -12.93
C LEU A 25 22.98 2.78 -11.54
N GLN A 26 22.35 3.44 -10.56
CA GLN A 26 22.71 3.25 -9.18
C GLN A 26 22.50 1.77 -8.93
N THR A 27 23.59 1.01 -9.04
CA THR A 27 23.82 -0.22 -8.31
C THR A 27 24.01 0.16 -6.84
N ALA A 28 23.09 0.98 -6.32
CA ALA A 28 22.83 1.05 -4.92
C ALA A 28 22.35 -0.36 -4.60
N SER A 29 23.25 -1.14 -3.99
CA SER A 29 22.80 -2.24 -3.17
C SER A 29 21.77 -1.64 -2.24
N LEU A 30 20.47 -1.93 -2.45
CA LEU A 30 19.37 -1.57 -1.55
C LEU A 30 19.50 -2.43 -0.28
N CYS A 31 20.69 -2.44 0.32
CA CYS A 31 21.10 -3.19 1.49
C CYS A 31 20.78 -2.39 2.75
N GLY A 32 19.50 -2.03 2.90
CA GLY A 32 18.95 -1.74 4.21
C GLY A 32 18.60 -3.04 4.93
N ARG A 33 18.55 -3.00 6.27
CA ARG A 33 17.95 -4.10 7.05
C ARG A 33 16.48 -4.23 6.64
N LYS A 34 16.14 -5.34 6.01
CA LYS A 34 14.74 -5.70 5.73
C LYS A 34 14.18 -6.42 6.94
N VAL A 35 13.09 -5.91 7.49
CA VAL A 35 12.35 -6.57 8.57
C VAL A 35 11.06 -7.09 7.97
N VAL A 36 10.77 -8.36 8.27
CA VAL A 36 9.53 -9.01 7.84
C VAL A 36 8.77 -9.38 9.11
N SER A 37 7.49 -9.06 9.14
CA SER A 37 6.56 -9.44 10.20
C SER A 37 5.27 -9.93 9.56
N TRP A 38 4.63 -10.90 10.22
CA TRP A 38 3.36 -11.48 9.77
C TRP A 38 2.35 -11.36 10.90
N SER A 39 1.07 -11.16 10.55
CA SER A 39 -0.01 -11.30 11.53
C SER A 39 -0.37 -12.77 11.69
N GLU A 40 -1.11 -13.09 12.76
CA GLU A 40 -1.88 -14.31 12.79
C GLU A 40 -2.87 -14.35 11.61
N PRO A 41 -3.26 -15.55 11.13
CA PRO A 41 -4.22 -15.68 10.04
C PRO A 41 -5.55 -14.98 10.35
N VAL A 42 -5.95 -14.04 9.48
CA VAL A 42 -7.23 -13.34 9.62
C VAL A 42 -8.33 -14.18 8.96
N PRO A 43 -9.42 -14.55 9.67
CA PRO A 43 -10.48 -15.35 9.10
C PRO A 43 -11.19 -14.65 7.93
N LEU A 44 -11.25 -15.31 6.77
CA LEU A 44 -11.82 -14.71 5.55
C LEU A 44 -13.31 -14.38 5.67
N HIS A 45 -14.06 -15.13 6.48
CA HIS A 45 -15.48 -14.86 6.69
C HIS A 45 -15.71 -13.51 7.38
N LEU A 46 -14.80 -13.10 8.26
CA LEU A 46 -14.83 -11.81 8.95
C LEU A 46 -14.63 -10.67 7.95
N ILE A 47 -13.62 -10.80 7.07
CA ILE A 47 -13.35 -9.81 6.03
C ILE A 47 -14.56 -9.67 5.10
N LYS A 48 -15.17 -10.79 4.69
CA LYS A 48 -16.38 -10.80 3.86
C LYS A 48 -17.59 -10.19 4.57
N ALA A 49 -17.77 -10.45 5.86
CA ALA A 49 -18.87 -9.87 6.63
C ALA A 49 -18.74 -8.35 6.73
N ILE A 50 -17.54 -7.82 7.04
CA ILE A 50 -17.29 -6.38 7.09
C ILE A 50 -17.52 -5.77 5.71
N ARG A 51 -16.92 -6.37 4.67
CA ARG A 51 -17.12 -5.97 3.28
C ARG A 51 -18.61 -5.83 2.93
N SER A 52 -19.42 -6.83 3.26
CA SER A 52 -20.85 -6.82 3.00
C SER A 52 -21.60 -5.75 3.80
N ALA A 53 -21.16 -5.48 5.03
CA ALA A 53 -21.77 -4.46 5.89
C ALA A 53 -21.41 -3.02 5.49
N THR A 54 -20.21 -2.79 4.95
CA THR A 54 -19.68 -1.45 4.63
C THR A 54 -19.70 -1.12 3.14
N ASN A 55 -19.97 -2.11 2.28
CA ASN A 55 -19.83 -2.03 0.82
C ASN A 55 -18.40 -1.61 0.35
N ALA A 56 -17.39 -1.76 1.21
CA ALA A 56 -15.99 -1.50 0.89
C ALA A 56 -15.38 -2.68 0.11
N ALA A 57 -14.26 -2.48 -0.56
CA ALA A 57 -13.47 -3.59 -1.12
C ALA A 57 -12.68 -4.32 -0.01
N SER A 58 -12.37 -5.61 -0.22
CA SER A 58 -11.60 -6.39 0.77
C SER A 58 -10.23 -5.75 1.10
N CYS A 59 -9.59 -5.10 0.11
CA CYS A 59 -8.34 -4.38 0.35
C CYS A 59 -8.52 -3.17 1.26
N GLU A 60 -9.64 -2.45 1.15
CA GLU A 60 -9.95 -1.30 2.00
C GLU A 60 -10.17 -1.76 3.44
N VAL A 61 -10.90 -2.86 3.64
CA VAL A 61 -11.06 -3.49 4.96
C VAL A 61 -9.70 -3.83 5.59
N ILE A 62 -8.80 -4.45 4.82
CA ILE A 62 -7.45 -4.81 5.28
C ILE A 62 -6.61 -3.56 5.57
N LEU A 63 -6.65 -2.55 4.70
CA LEU A 63 -5.94 -1.28 4.88
C LEU A 63 -6.43 -0.54 6.13
N SER A 64 -7.74 -0.53 6.39
CA SER A 64 -8.32 0.04 7.62
C SER A 64 -7.90 -0.73 8.87
N ALA A 65 -7.86 -2.06 8.83
CA ALA A 65 -7.37 -2.86 9.95
C ALA A 65 -5.88 -2.58 10.23
N MET A 66 -5.07 -2.45 9.18
CA MET A 66 -3.65 -2.09 9.30
C MET A 66 -3.46 -0.67 9.83
N ALA A 67 -4.30 0.29 9.43
CA ALA A 67 -4.31 1.65 9.97
C ALA A 67 -4.50 1.64 11.50
N GLY A 68 -5.50 0.89 11.98
CA GLY A 68 -5.75 0.71 13.41
C GLY A 68 -4.61 0.03 14.14
N ALA A 69 -4.06 -1.06 13.58
CA ALA A 69 -2.92 -1.76 14.16
C ALA A 69 -1.66 -0.88 14.28
N LEU A 70 -1.39 -0.04 13.27
CA LEU A 70 -0.30 0.93 13.31
C LEU A 70 -0.57 2.03 14.32
N SER A 71 -1.80 2.53 14.40
CA SER A 71 -2.23 3.53 15.40
C SER A 71 -1.92 3.07 16.83
N ASP A 72 -2.18 1.78 17.09
CA ASP A 72 -1.90 1.14 18.37
C ASP A 72 -0.41 0.82 18.59
N TYR A 73 0.32 0.49 17.52
CA TYR A 73 1.71 0.06 17.60
C TYR A 73 2.66 1.18 18.03
N PHE A 74 2.57 2.38 17.42
CA PHE A 74 3.52 3.46 17.70
C PHE A 74 3.58 3.84 19.19
N PRO A 75 2.45 4.09 19.89
CA PRO A 75 2.46 4.38 21.32
C PRO A 75 3.02 3.22 22.16
N ARG A 76 2.65 1.98 21.85
CA ARG A 76 3.15 0.79 22.57
C ARG A 76 4.67 0.61 22.41
N ALA A 77 5.21 0.99 21.27
CA ALA A 77 6.64 0.97 20.98
C ALA A 77 7.40 2.17 21.56
N GLY A 78 6.73 3.11 22.24
CA GLY A 78 7.33 4.34 22.76
C GLY A 78 7.71 5.34 21.66
N ALA A 79 7.11 5.22 20.48
CA ALA A 79 7.35 6.07 19.33
C ALA A 79 6.22 7.08 19.13
N ALA A 80 6.54 8.24 18.56
CA ALA A 80 5.53 9.22 18.18
C ALA A 80 4.65 8.67 17.04
N LEU A 81 3.33 8.80 17.19
CA LEU A 81 2.37 8.39 16.17
C LEU A 81 2.43 9.37 14.98
N PRO A 82 2.81 8.96 13.76
CA PRO A 82 2.77 9.84 12.58
C PRO A 82 1.33 10.14 12.14
N ASP A 83 1.14 11.12 11.25
CA ASP A 83 -0.17 11.37 10.63
C ASP A 83 -0.58 10.25 9.67
N SER A 84 0.37 9.80 8.85
CA SER A 84 0.18 8.73 7.89
C SER A 84 1.43 7.90 7.68
N VAL A 85 1.25 6.66 7.19
CA VAL A 85 2.33 5.73 6.86
C VAL A 85 2.18 5.29 5.40
N VAL A 86 3.20 5.54 4.59
CA VAL A 86 3.24 5.08 3.19
C VAL A 86 3.23 3.56 3.16
N THR A 87 2.22 3.00 2.50
CA THR A 87 1.99 1.56 2.51
C THR A 87 1.70 1.05 1.11
N ILE A 88 2.20 -0.15 0.83
CA ILE A 88 1.96 -0.86 -0.42
C ILE A 88 1.08 -2.07 -0.12
N ALA A 89 -0.11 -2.12 -0.71
CA ALA A 89 -1.03 -3.25 -0.59
C ALA A 89 -1.33 -3.86 -1.96
N ARG A 90 -1.45 -5.18 -2.01
CA ARG A 90 -1.92 -5.86 -3.22
C ARG A 90 -3.42 -5.65 -3.39
N PHE A 91 -3.82 -5.14 -4.54
CA PHE A 91 -5.22 -4.99 -4.94
C PHE A 91 -5.56 -6.00 -6.02
N ILE A 92 -6.63 -6.78 -5.83
CA ILE A 92 -7.16 -7.68 -6.84
C ILE A 92 -8.65 -7.33 -7.03
N PRO A 93 -9.04 -6.80 -8.20
CA PRO A 93 -10.45 -6.55 -8.51
C PRO A 93 -11.26 -7.84 -8.41
N GLN A 94 -12.49 -7.74 -7.92
CA GLN A 94 -13.38 -8.89 -7.80
C GLN A 94 -13.65 -9.56 -9.17
N ASP A 95 -13.79 -8.76 -10.22
CA ASP A 95 -14.05 -9.25 -11.58
C ASP A 95 -12.90 -10.11 -12.13
N SER A 96 -11.69 -9.90 -11.64
CA SER A 96 -10.51 -10.72 -11.95
C SER A 96 -10.56 -12.11 -11.31
N LEU A 97 -11.32 -12.31 -10.23
CA LEU A 97 -11.46 -13.61 -9.55
C LEU A 97 -12.57 -14.48 -10.14
N LEU A 98 -13.57 -13.88 -10.79
CA LEU A 98 -14.77 -14.56 -11.27
C LEU A 98 -14.74 -14.90 -12.78
N ARG A 99 -13.80 -14.34 -13.55
CA ARG A 99 -13.61 -14.69 -14.96
C ARG A 99 -12.71 -15.93 -15.09
N GLN A 100 -13.32 -17.12 -15.12
CA GLN A 100 -12.65 -18.31 -15.66
C GLN A 100 -12.59 -18.18 -17.21
N SER A 101 -11.37 -18.08 -17.75
CA SER A 101 -10.92 -18.38 -19.12
C SER A 101 -11.91 -18.13 -20.28
N SER A 102 -11.70 -17.14 -21.16
CA SER A 102 -11.17 -17.47 -22.50
C SER A 102 -10.65 -16.26 -23.32
N SER A 103 -10.46 -15.08 -22.74
CA SER A 103 -9.91 -13.93 -23.46
C SER A 103 -8.79 -13.29 -22.67
N MET A 104 -7.61 -13.13 -23.30
CA MET A 104 -6.41 -12.49 -22.77
C MET A 104 -6.58 -10.97 -22.50
N ALA A 105 -7.66 -10.57 -21.84
CA ALA A 105 -7.83 -9.23 -21.32
C ALA A 105 -7.32 -9.20 -19.87
N HIS A 106 -5.99 -9.07 -19.73
CA HIS A 106 -5.23 -8.39 -18.67
C HIS A 106 -6.08 -7.97 -17.45
N SER A 107 -6.53 -8.94 -16.65
CA SER A 107 -7.45 -8.69 -15.54
C SER A 107 -6.68 -8.25 -14.29
N GLY A 108 -6.07 -7.07 -14.37
CA GLY A 108 -6.19 -5.98 -13.39
C GLY A 108 -5.77 -6.16 -11.92
N GLY A 109 -5.03 -7.19 -11.53
CA GLY A 109 -4.39 -7.21 -10.21
C GLY A 109 -3.20 -6.25 -10.15
N GLY A 110 -3.11 -5.40 -9.13
CA GLY A 110 -2.09 -4.35 -9.01
C GLY A 110 -1.54 -4.16 -7.60
N LEU A 111 -0.58 -3.25 -7.47
CA LEU A 111 -0.10 -2.74 -6.18
C LEU A 111 -0.68 -1.34 -5.98
N LEU A 112 -1.25 -1.11 -4.81
CA LEU A 112 -1.74 0.18 -4.37
C LEU A 112 -0.72 0.77 -3.40
N CYS A 113 -0.09 1.86 -3.80
CA CYS A 113 0.84 2.62 -2.95
C CYS A 113 0.11 3.87 -2.47
N LEU A 114 -0.28 3.92 -1.20
CA LEU A 114 -0.93 5.09 -0.63
C LEU A 114 -0.49 5.38 0.81
N PRO A 115 -0.51 6.65 1.24
CA PRO A 115 -0.33 6.99 2.65
C PRO A 115 -1.60 6.60 3.41
N ILE A 116 -1.48 5.64 4.33
CA ILE A 116 -2.58 5.24 5.21
C ILE A 116 -2.63 6.19 6.39
N PRO A 117 -3.77 6.84 6.68
CA PRO A 117 -3.90 7.66 7.87
C PRO A 117 -3.89 6.78 9.12
N VAL A 118 -2.97 7.03 10.04
CA VAL A 118 -2.87 6.26 11.31
C VAL A 118 -3.27 7.10 12.53
N ARG A 119 -3.34 8.42 12.37
CA ARG A 119 -3.91 9.32 13.37
C ARG A 119 -5.40 9.51 13.09
N THR A 120 -6.24 9.08 14.01
CA THR A 120 -7.69 9.30 13.94
C THR A 120 -8.02 10.73 14.37
N ALA A 121 -8.83 11.44 13.58
CA ALA A 121 -9.24 12.82 13.90
C ALA A 121 -10.08 12.94 15.20
N GLY A 122 -10.50 11.83 15.80
CA GLY A 122 -11.30 11.76 17.02
C GLY A 122 -10.52 11.63 18.34
N SER A 123 -9.18 11.57 18.31
CA SER A 123 -8.36 11.47 19.55
C SER A 123 -7.93 12.82 20.12
N GLN A 124 -8.46 13.93 19.59
CA GLN A 124 -8.61 15.12 20.43
C GLN A 124 -9.67 14.79 21.48
N VAL A 125 -9.23 14.44 22.68
CA VAL A 125 -10.06 14.59 23.87
C VAL A 125 -10.42 16.07 23.94
N GLN A 126 -11.55 16.44 23.35
CA GLN A 126 -12.20 17.72 23.58
C GLN A 126 -12.67 17.71 25.02
N THR A 127 -11.76 18.08 25.91
CA THR A 127 -12.12 18.62 27.21
C THR A 127 -12.73 19.99 26.93
N GLY A 128 -14.05 20.00 26.70
CA GLY A 128 -14.81 21.24 26.60
C GLY A 128 -15.70 21.36 25.38
N GLN A 129 -16.99 21.47 25.68
CA GLN A 129 -17.99 22.23 24.96
C GLN A 129 -18.75 21.51 23.84
N PHE A 130 -19.76 20.75 24.30
CA PHE A 130 -21.02 20.56 23.57
C PHE A 130 -21.51 21.92 23.05
N SER A 131 -21.61 22.08 21.74
CA SER A 131 -22.53 23.03 21.15
C SER A 131 -23.34 22.31 20.08
N ARG A 132 -24.64 22.18 20.35
CA ARG A 132 -25.66 21.71 19.41
C ARG A 132 -25.64 22.59 18.17
N CYS A 133 -25.74 21.99 17.01
CA CYS A 133 -26.27 22.67 15.84
C CYS A 133 -27.68 22.12 15.57
N TYR A 134 -28.60 23.07 15.40
CA TYR A 134 -29.98 22.90 14.99
C TYR A 134 -30.08 22.31 13.58
#